data_AF-A0A368NT98-F1
#
_entry.id   AF-A0A368NT98-F1
#
_cell.length_a   1.000
_cell.length_b   1.000
_cell.length_c   1.000
_cell.angle_alpha   90.00
_cell.angle_beta   90.00
_cell.angle_gamma   90.00
#
_symmetry.space_group_name_H-M   'P 1'
#
loop_
_entity.id
_entity.type
_entity.pdbx_description
1 polymer ?
#
loop_
_entity_poly.entity_id
_entity_poly.type
_entity_poly.pdbx_seq_one_letter_code
_entity_poly.pdbx_strand_id
1 'polypeptide(L)'
;MTKANELLSVLANAVKAGGGIHTAAELAFMLEAPCDPAFIKFLSDRVKKGQLRRVVKGLYESTLTPPPPNAAIYKIIKKMRSGVLNYISLESQLSYTGDISQVVMDRVTVVTKGRSGVFSTPYGVIEFTHTKKPIEQIAPNLYFDPDIQMYRATTEQAVADLKHCRRNLHMLES
;
A
#
# COMPACT_ATOMS: atom_id res chain seq x y z
N MET A 1 10.48 28.04 15.40
CA MET A 1 9.81 26.73 15.58
C MET A 1 10.86 25.64 15.48
N THR A 2 10.81 24.55 16.26
CA THR A 2 11.78 23.45 16.05
C THR A 2 11.40 22.65 14.80
N LYS A 3 12.38 22.06 14.08
CA LYS A 3 12.11 21.18 12.92
C LYS A 3 11.13 20.04 13.23
N ALA A 4 11.07 19.61 14.49
CA ALA A 4 10.12 18.59 14.93
C ALA A 4 8.67 19.11 14.96
N ASN A 5 8.45 20.34 15.45
CA ASN A 5 7.13 20.96 15.47
C ASN A 5 6.65 21.27 14.04
N GLU A 6 7.57 21.67 13.17
CA GLU A 6 7.29 21.90 11.75
C GLU A 6 6.85 20.62 11.04
N LEU A 7 7.56 19.50 11.26
CA LEU A 7 7.16 18.18 10.76
C LEU A 7 5.74 17.80 11.19
N LEU A 8 5.40 18.00 12.47
CA LEU A 8 4.07 17.66 12.98
C LEU A 8 2.99 18.57 12.37
N SER A 9 3.29 19.87 12.19
CA SER A 9 2.40 20.83 11.53
C SER A 9 2.14 20.44 10.07
N VAL A 10 3.20 20.13 9.33
CA VAL A 10 3.14 19.66 7.94
C VAL A 10 2.29 18.39 7.83
N LEU A 11 2.52 17.41 8.70
CA LEU A 11 1.75 16.16 8.70
C LEU A 11 0.27 16.40 9.00
N ALA A 12 -0.04 17.23 10.00
CA ALA A 12 -1.42 17.58 10.34
C ALA A 12 -2.14 18.29 9.18
N ASN A 13 -1.44 19.15 8.45
CA ASN A 13 -1.99 19.81 7.26
C ASN A 13 -2.16 18.84 6.08
N ALA A 14 -1.21 17.91 5.87
CA ALA A 14 -1.27 16.93 4.80
C ALA A 14 -2.46 15.97 4.94
N VAL A 15 -2.92 15.68 6.16
CA VAL A 15 -4.13 14.87 6.40
C VAL A 15 -5.36 15.50 5.73
N LYS A 16 -5.50 16.84 5.75
CA LYS A 16 -6.61 17.55 5.10
C LYS A 16 -6.64 17.37 3.58
N ALA A 17 -5.48 17.12 2.98
CA ALA A 17 -5.34 16.87 1.54
C ALA A 17 -5.47 15.38 1.17
N GLY A 18 -6.04 14.55 2.05
CA GLY A 18 -6.14 13.11 1.84
C GLY A 18 -4.83 12.33 2.08
N GLY A 19 -3.81 13.00 2.63
CA GLY A 19 -2.53 12.40 3.03
C GLY A 19 -2.63 11.47 4.25
N GLY A 20 -1.48 10.99 4.73
CA GLY A 20 -1.38 10.18 5.95
C GLY A 20 -0.25 9.15 5.94
N ILE A 21 0.14 8.67 4.75
CA ILE A 21 1.36 7.87 4.54
C ILE A 21 2.29 8.68 3.65
N HIS A 22 3.54 8.85 4.05
CA HIS A 22 4.49 9.69 3.35
C HIS A 22 5.83 9.00 3.12
N THR A 23 6.43 9.20 1.94
CA THR A 23 7.81 8.80 1.69
C THR A 23 8.77 9.76 2.40
N ALA A 24 10.02 9.34 2.60
CA ALA A 24 11.07 10.25 3.07
C ALA A 24 11.24 11.46 2.13
N ALA A 25 11.14 11.25 0.81
CA ALA A 25 11.27 12.32 -0.17
C ALA A 25 10.11 13.33 -0.08
N GLU A 26 8.88 12.86 0.12
CA GLU A 26 7.71 13.74 0.33
C GLU A 26 7.86 14.56 1.62
N LEU A 27 8.31 13.93 2.71
CA LEU A 27 8.54 14.65 3.98
C LEU A 27 9.66 15.68 3.85
N ALA A 28 10.74 15.35 3.11
CA ALA A 28 11.82 16.28 2.84
C ALA A 28 11.33 17.48 2.02
N PHE A 29 10.55 17.21 0.97
CA PHE A 29 9.93 18.23 0.13
C PHE A 29 9.01 19.16 0.93
N MET A 30 8.11 18.61 1.74
CA MET A 30 7.18 19.43 2.54
C MET A 30 7.87 20.24 3.65
N LEU A 31 9.11 19.88 4.02
CA LEU A 31 9.95 20.59 4.98
C LEU A 31 11.00 21.47 4.30
N GLU A 32 10.95 21.61 2.97
CA GLU A 32 11.93 22.35 2.17
C GLU A 32 13.39 21.94 2.51
N ALA A 33 13.58 20.65 2.77
CA ALA A 33 14.84 20.06 3.20
C ALA A 33 15.37 19.06 2.17
N PRO A 34 16.70 18.86 2.07
CA PRO A 34 17.27 17.79 1.24
C PRO A 34 16.91 16.42 1.83
N CYS A 35 16.59 15.46 0.96
CA CYS A 35 16.39 14.07 1.35
C CYS A 35 17.73 13.32 1.46
N ASP A 36 18.58 13.75 2.39
CA ASP A 36 19.94 13.23 2.60
C ASP A 36 20.03 12.26 3.80
N PRO A 37 21.19 11.64 4.08
CA PRO A 37 21.35 10.74 5.23
C PRO A 37 21.06 11.41 6.60
N ALA A 38 21.30 12.71 6.74
CA ALA A 38 21.00 13.45 7.97
C ALA A 38 19.47 13.58 8.16
N PHE A 39 18.73 13.81 7.08
CA PHE A 39 17.27 13.80 7.09
C PHE A 39 16.69 12.43 7.43
N ILE A 40 17.25 11.35 6.85
CA ILE A 40 16.85 9.99 7.20
C ILE A 40 17.10 9.69 8.69
N LYS A 41 18.25 10.13 9.23
CA LYS A 41 18.54 10.03 10.66
C LYS A 41 17.53 10.83 11.49
N PHE A 42 17.22 12.07 11.08
CA PHE A 42 16.19 12.88 11.73
C PHE A 42 14.86 12.15 11.81
N LEU A 43 14.36 11.56 10.71
CA LEU A 43 13.15 10.76 10.70
C LEU A 43 13.24 9.55 11.64
N SER A 44 14.38 8.85 11.65
CA SER A 44 14.60 7.72 12.56
C SER A 44 14.54 8.15 14.02
N ASP A 45 15.06 9.32 14.36
CA ASP A 45 14.98 9.86 15.73
C ASP A 45 13.55 10.26 16.10
N ARG A 46 12.76 10.73 15.12
CA ARG A 46 11.32 11.01 15.34
C ARG A 46 10.53 9.72 15.58
N VAL A 47 10.88 8.63 14.90
CA VAL A 47 10.30 7.30 15.16
C VAL A 47 10.64 6.82 16.57
N LYS A 48 11.92 6.94 17.00
CA LYS A 48 12.34 6.56 18.37
C LYS A 48 11.61 7.36 19.45
N LYS A 49 11.27 8.62 19.16
CA LYS A 49 10.49 9.50 20.06
C LYS A 49 8.98 9.28 19.98
N GLY A 50 8.50 8.32 19.19
CA GLY A 50 7.07 8.02 19.06
C GLY A 50 6.25 9.07 18.32
N GLN A 51 6.89 10.02 17.63
CA GLN A 51 6.22 11.08 16.87
C GLN A 51 5.86 10.64 15.45
N LEU A 52 6.62 9.68 14.92
CA LEU A 52 6.35 9.01 13.66
C LEU A 52 6.25 7.51 13.87
N ARG A 53 5.47 6.84 13.04
CA ARG A 53 5.54 5.39 12.87
C ARG A 53 6.11 5.09 11.49
N ARG A 54 7.08 4.19 11.43
CA ARG A 54 7.57 3.63 10.16
C ARG A 54 6.68 2.46 9.78
N VAL A 55 5.80 2.62 8.79
CA VAL A 55 4.84 1.59 8.38
C VAL A 55 5.48 0.48 7.56
N VAL A 56 6.45 0.84 6.71
CA VAL A 56 7.40 -0.05 6.01
C VAL A 56 8.69 0.73 5.73
N LYS A 57 9.74 0.06 5.22
CA LYS A 57 11.01 0.74 4.89
C LYS A 57 10.79 1.92 3.94
N GLY A 58 11.03 3.13 4.45
CA GLY A 58 10.98 4.39 3.67
C GLY A 58 9.63 5.07 3.65
N LEU A 59 8.60 4.49 4.28
CA LEU A 59 7.27 5.08 4.44
C LEU A 59 6.99 5.34 5.91
N TYR A 60 6.41 6.50 6.19
CA TYR A 60 6.17 7.02 7.52
C TYR A 60 4.76 7.59 7.63
N GLU A 61 4.27 7.67 8.85
CA GLU A 61 3.03 8.36 9.18
C GLU A 61 3.16 9.05 10.53
N SER A 62 2.25 9.99 10.78
CA SER A 62 2.07 10.63 12.08
C SER A 62 1.40 9.67 13.06
N THR A 63 1.93 9.56 14.28
CA THR A 63 1.24 8.85 15.37
C THR A 63 0.12 9.68 15.99
N LEU A 64 0.14 11.00 15.81
CA LEU A 64 -0.87 11.93 16.33
C LEU A 64 -2.09 12.04 15.40
N THR A 65 -1.85 11.93 14.09
CA THR A 65 -2.87 12.07 13.06
C THR A 65 -2.73 10.94 12.04
N PRO A 66 -2.95 9.68 12.45
CA PRO A 66 -2.82 8.54 11.54
C PRO A 66 -3.93 8.57 10.48
N PRO A 67 -3.67 8.00 9.28
CA PRO A 67 -4.72 7.84 8.29
C PRO A 67 -5.84 6.91 8.79
N PRO A 68 -7.06 7.02 8.23
CA PRO A 68 -8.12 6.04 8.47
C PRO A 68 -7.62 4.60 8.22
N PRO A 69 -7.81 3.67 9.17
CA PRO A 69 -7.24 2.33 9.09
C PRO A 69 -7.63 1.57 7.81
N ASN A 70 -8.88 1.70 7.38
CA ASN A 70 -9.42 1.04 6.17
C ASN A 70 -8.73 1.50 4.87
N ALA A 71 -8.22 2.73 4.81
CA ALA A 71 -7.55 3.28 3.63
C ALA A 71 -6.02 3.17 3.69
N ALA A 72 -5.45 3.03 4.90
CA ALA A 72 -4.02 3.13 5.13
C ALA A 72 -3.22 2.06 4.36
N ILE A 73 -3.67 0.80 4.39
CA ILE A 73 -2.97 -0.29 3.69
C ILE A 73 -2.89 -0.04 2.17
N TYR A 74 -3.96 0.46 1.55
CA TYR A 74 -3.98 0.79 0.12
C TYR A 74 -3.10 2.00 -0.21
N LYS A 75 -3.02 3.01 0.69
CA LYS A 75 -2.05 4.11 0.55
C LYS A 75 -0.60 3.61 0.60
N ILE A 76 -0.30 2.63 1.46
CA ILE A 76 1.03 2.00 1.54
C ILE A 76 1.33 1.26 0.23
N ILE A 77 0.41 0.40 -0.24
CA ILE A 77 0.57 -0.38 -1.48
C ILE A 77 0.95 0.52 -2.65
N LYS A 78 0.20 1.61 -2.85
CA LYS A 78 0.44 2.57 -3.94
C LYS A 78 1.82 3.21 -3.88
N LYS A 79 2.34 3.51 -2.70
CA LYS A 79 3.66 4.15 -2.54
C LYS A 79 4.81 3.17 -2.66
N MET A 80 4.64 1.91 -2.25
CA MET A 80 5.70 0.90 -2.34
C MET A 80 6.09 0.55 -3.79
N ARG A 81 5.15 0.71 -4.73
CA ARG A 81 5.29 0.29 -6.13
C ARG A 81 4.75 1.32 -7.12
N SER A 82 4.84 2.62 -6.80
CA SER A 82 4.24 3.71 -7.59
C SER A 82 4.72 3.80 -9.05
N GLY A 83 5.89 3.25 -9.38
CA GLY A 83 6.45 3.27 -10.74
C GLY A 83 6.04 2.11 -11.64
N VAL A 84 5.15 1.22 -11.20
CA VAL A 84 4.71 0.05 -11.97
C VAL A 84 3.21 -0.19 -11.79
N LEU A 85 2.60 -0.96 -12.69
CA LEU A 85 1.21 -1.41 -12.53
C LEU A 85 1.09 -2.32 -11.30
N ASN A 86 0.10 -2.02 -10.45
CA ASN A 86 -0.32 -2.84 -9.31
C ASN A 86 -1.84 -2.87 -9.27
N TYR A 87 -2.42 -4.04 -8.99
CA TYR A 87 -3.87 -4.19 -8.86
C TYR A 87 -4.21 -5.27 -7.82
N ILE A 88 -5.32 -5.10 -7.13
CA ILE A 88 -5.85 -6.10 -6.20
C ILE A 88 -6.38 -7.29 -7.01
N SER A 89 -5.95 -8.49 -6.66
CA SER A 89 -6.29 -9.73 -7.38
C SER A 89 -6.15 -10.91 -6.41
N LEU A 90 -6.24 -12.14 -6.92
CA LEU A 90 -6.13 -13.38 -6.14
C LEU A 90 -7.21 -13.43 -5.04
N GLU A 91 -6.85 -13.94 -3.85
CA GLU A 91 -7.77 -14.17 -2.75
C GLU A 91 -8.47 -12.88 -2.26
N SER A 92 -7.77 -11.74 -2.20
CA SER A 92 -8.38 -10.47 -1.76
C SER A 92 -9.44 -9.94 -2.71
N GLN A 93 -9.32 -10.20 -4.02
CA GLN A 93 -10.37 -9.79 -4.96
C GLN A 93 -11.56 -10.74 -4.89
N LEU A 94 -11.31 -12.05 -4.81
CA LEU A 94 -12.37 -13.06 -4.76
C LEU A 94 -13.15 -13.01 -3.46
N SER A 95 -12.49 -12.64 -2.35
CA SER A 95 -13.18 -12.39 -1.08
C SER A 95 -14.05 -11.13 -1.16
N TYR A 96 -13.60 -10.10 -1.90
CA TYR A 96 -14.36 -8.86 -2.10
C TYR A 96 -15.62 -9.08 -2.96
N THR A 97 -15.56 -9.95 -3.96
CA THR A 97 -16.69 -10.30 -4.83
C THR A 97 -17.59 -11.42 -4.29
N GLY A 98 -17.20 -12.05 -3.17
CA GLY A 98 -17.96 -13.14 -2.55
C GLY A 98 -17.74 -14.51 -3.19
N ASP A 99 -16.76 -14.65 -4.09
CA ASP A 99 -16.40 -15.92 -4.74
C ASP A 99 -15.64 -16.88 -3.79
N ILE A 100 -15.19 -16.40 -2.62
CA ILE A 100 -14.66 -17.22 -1.52
C ILE A 100 -15.24 -16.76 -0.18
N SER A 101 -15.72 -17.71 0.63
CA SER A 101 -16.14 -17.48 2.04
C SER A 101 -14.98 -17.11 2.96
N GLN A 102 -13.75 -17.49 2.59
CA GLN A 102 -12.58 -17.27 3.44
C GLN A 102 -12.05 -15.85 3.27
N VAL A 103 -12.33 -15.00 4.25
CA VAL A 103 -11.60 -13.73 4.38
C VAL A 103 -10.14 -14.04 4.70
N VAL A 104 -9.23 -13.59 3.85
CA VAL A 104 -7.80 -13.63 4.19
C VAL A 104 -7.54 -12.57 5.25
N MET A 105 -7.68 -12.99 6.52
CA MET A 105 -7.53 -12.09 7.66
C MET A 105 -6.17 -11.40 7.58
N ASP A 106 -6.19 -10.07 7.75
CA ASP A 106 -5.03 -9.20 7.76
C ASP A 106 -4.09 -9.36 6.56
N ARG A 107 -4.58 -9.73 5.37
CA ARG A 107 -3.75 -9.79 4.16
C ARG A 107 -4.43 -9.22 2.92
N VAL A 108 -3.69 -8.37 2.23
CA VAL A 108 -4.06 -7.86 0.91
C VAL A 108 -3.13 -8.44 -0.15
N THR A 109 -3.69 -9.18 -1.09
CA THR A 109 -2.99 -9.78 -2.24
C THR A 109 -3.05 -8.86 -3.44
N VAL A 110 -1.86 -8.55 -3.97
CA VAL A 110 -1.66 -7.56 -5.03
C VAL A 110 -0.82 -8.20 -6.13
N VAL A 111 -1.30 -8.14 -7.37
CA VAL A 111 -0.47 -8.51 -8.52
C VAL A 111 0.25 -7.26 -9.02
N THR A 112 1.53 -7.40 -9.37
CA THR A 112 2.40 -6.27 -9.71
C THR A 112 3.29 -6.58 -10.92
N LYS A 113 3.62 -5.55 -11.71
CA LYS A 113 4.72 -5.61 -12.70
C LYS A 113 6.11 -5.42 -12.06
N GLY A 114 6.17 -5.04 -10.78
CA GLY A 114 7.41 -4.93 -9.99
C GLY A 114 7.83 -6.25 -9.34
N ARG A 115 8.76 -6.18 -8.38
CA ARG A 115 9.24 -7.36 -7.63
C ARG A 115 8.20 -7.88 -6.65
N SER A 116 8.06 -9.21 -6.57
CA SER A 116 7.32 -9.89 -5.51
C SER A 116 7.88 -9.57 -4.12
N GLY A 117 7.05 -9.73 -3.09
CA GLY A 117 7.48 -9.61 -1.69
C GLY A 117 6.31 -9.53 -0.73
N VAL A 118 6.55 -9.96 0.51
CA VAL A 118 5.57 -9.93 1.60
C VAL A 118 6.03 -8.91 2.63
N PHE A 119 5.15 -8.01 3.03
CA PHE A 119 5.45 -6.89 3.91
C PHE A 119 4.43 -6.82 5.04
N SER A 120 4.89 -7.05 6.27
CA SER A 120 4.09 -6.80 7.45
C SER A 120 4.02 -5.30 7.72
N THR A 121 2.82 -4.79 7.91
CA THR A 121 2.56 -3.40 8.28
C THR A 121 1.68 -3.35 9.53
N PRO A 122 1.58 -2.19 10.21
CA PRO A 122 0.60 -2.03 11.29
C PRO A 122 -0.87 -2.13 10.86
N TYR A 123 -1.15 -2.21 9.55
CA TYR A 123 -2.48 -2.29 8.95
C TYR A 123 -2.77 -3.65 8.30
N GLY A 124 -1.93 -4.66 8.58
CA GLY A 124 -1.98 -5.98 7.96
C GLY A 124 -0.79 -6.24 7.02
N VAL A 125 -0.83 -7.39 6.37
CA VAL A 125 0.19 -7.91 5.47
C VAL A 125 -0.15 -7.51 4.03
N ILE A 126 0.84 -6.98 3.33
CA ILE A 126 0.77 -6.75 1.88
C ILE A 126 1.58 -7.85 1.19
N GLU A 127 0.95 -8.58 0.30
CA GLU A 127 1.60 -9.60 -0.52
C GLU A 127 1.59 -9.18 -1.99
N PHE A 128 2.77 -8.84 -2.50
CA PHE A 128 2.98 -8.57 -3.92
C PHE A 128 3.39 -9.85 -4.65
N THR A 129 2.66 -10.18 -5.71
CA THR A 129 2.99 -11.27 -6.64
C THR A 129 3.32 -10.69 -8.02
N HIS A 130 4.55 -10.91 -8.47
CA HIS A 130 4.98 -10.47 -9.80
C HIS A 130 4.24 -11.24 -10.90
N THR A 131 3.75 -10.52 -11.92
CA THR A 131 3.21 -11.13 -13.14
C THR A 131 4.09 -10.84 -14.36
N LYS A 132 4.42 -11.92 -15.07
CA LYS A 132 5.09 -11.84 -16.38
C LYS A 132 4.12 -11.54 -17.52
N LYS A 133 2.81 -11.63 -17.28
CA LYS A 133 1.79 -11.34 -18.31
C LYS A 133 1.98 -9.91 -18.85
N PRO A 134 1.86 -9.73 -20.18
CA PRO A 134 1.95 -8.40 -20.80
C PRO A 134 0.76 -7.53 -20.37
N ILE A 135 0.93 -6.21 -20.35
CA ILE A 135 -0.07 -5.28 -19.81
C ILE A 135 -1.35 -5.33 -20.66
N GLU A 136 -1.20 -5.52 -21.96
CA GLU A 136 -2.27 -5.61 -22.95
C GLU A 136 -3.24 -6.78 -22.68
N GLN A 137 -2.75 -7.84 -22.03
CA GLN A 137 -3.58 -8.98 -21.62
C GLN A 137 -4.25 -8.77 -20.26
N ILE A 138 -3.73 -7.89 -19.41
CA ILE A 138 -4.22 -7.66 -18.05
C ILE A 138 -5.21 -6.50 -18.04
N ALA A 139 -4.82 -5.36 -18.64
CA ALA A 139 -5.53 -4.10 -18.54
C ALA A 139 -7.03 -4.15 -18.91
N PRO A 140 -7.46 -4.92 -19.94
CA PRO A 140 -8.89 -5.05 -20.25
C PRO A 140 -9.72 -5.67 -19.11
N ASN A 141 -9.08 -6.43 -18.22
CA ASN A 141 -9.73 -7.11 -17.11
C ASN A 141 -9.47 -6.42 -15.76
N LEU A 142 -9.14 -5.13 -15.78
CA LEU A 142 -9.00 -4.29 -14.59
C LEU A 142 -10.08 -3.22 -14.56
N TYR A 143 -10.61 -2.94 -13.38
CA TYR A 143 -11.48 -1.79 -13.13
C TYR A 143 -10.90 -0.93 -11.99
N PHE A 144 -11.16 0.37 -12.05
CA PHE A 144 -10.73 1.28 -10.98
C PHE A 144 -11.76 1.29 -9.86
N ASP A 145 -11.33 0.96 -8.64
CA ASP A 145 -12.14 1.07 -7.43
C ASP A 145 -11.92 2.45 -6.79
N PRO A 146 -12.94 3.33 -6.78
CA PRO A 146 -12.83 4.67 -6.22
C PRO A 146 -12.71 4.69 -4.69
N ASP A 147 -13.11 3.64 -3.97
CA ASP A 147 -13.09 3.62 -2.50
C ASP A 147 -11.66 3.43 -1.98
N ILE A 148 -10.90 2.55 -2.62
CA ILE A 148 -9.49 2.30 -2.29
C ILE A 148 -8.52 3.08 -3.19
N GLN A 149 -9.05 3.75 -4.21
CA GLN A 149 -8.30 4.53 -5.20
C GLN A 149 -7.19 3.69 -5.86
N MET A 150 -7.53 2.48 -6.30
CA MET A 150 -6.63 1.49 -6.90
C MET A 150 -7.38 0.63 -7.92
N TYR A 151 -6.63 -0.02 -8.83
CA TYR A 151 -7.21 -1.02 -9.72
C TYR A 151 -7.49 -2.33 -9.00
N ARG A 152 -8.59 -2.98 -9.39
CA ARG A 152 -8.97 -4.36 -9.06
C ARG A 152 -9.03 -5.17 -10.34
N ALA A 153 -8.74 -6.46 -10.23
CA ALA A 153 -9.04 -7.43 -11.28
C ALA A 153 -10.55 -7.72 -11.33
N THR A 154 -11.10 -8.05 -12.50
CA THR A 154 -12.39 -8.76 -12.55
C THR A 154 -12.26 -10.12 -11.89
N THR A 155 -13.39 -10.74 -11.54
CA THR A 155 -13.41 -12.09 -10.96
C THR A 155 -12.69 -13.10 -11.86
N GLU A 156 -12.92 -13.05 -13.18
CA GLU A 156 -12.28 -13.96 -14.14
C GLU A 156 -10.76 -13.80 -14.13
N GLN A 157 -10.27 -12.56 -14.09
CA GLN A 157 -8.85 -12.27 -14.03
C GLN A 157 -8.24 -12.70 -12.69
N ALA A 158 -8.96 -12.51 -11.58
CA ALA A 158 -8.51 -12.95 -10.26
C ALA A 158 -8.38 -14.48 -10.18
N VAL A 159 -9.34 -15.23 -10.73
CA VAL A 159 -9.25 -16.70 -10.88
C VAL A 159 -8.10 -17.10 -11.80
N ALA A 160 -7.92 -16.41 -12.93
CA ALA A 160 -6.80 -16.67 -13.84
C ALA A 160 -5.44 -16.40 -13.18
N ASP A 161 -5.36 -15.40 -12.31
CA ASP A 161 -4.17 -15.10 -11.52
C ASP A 161 -3.94 -16.15 -10.42
N LEU A 162 -4.97 -16.64 -9.73
CA LEU A 162 -4.84 -17.76 -8.78
C LEU A 162 -4.24 -19.00 -9.45
N LYS A 163 -4.80 -19.39 -10.60
CA LYS A 163 -4.34 -20.52 -11.41
C LYS A 163 -2.88 -20.35 -11.82
N HIS A 164 -2.53 -19.16 -12.31
CA HIS A 164 -1.17 -18.86 -12.74
C HIS A 164 -0.16 -18.91 -11.58
N CYS A 165 -0.56 -18.41 -10.41
CA CYS A 165 0.26 -18.41 -9.20
C CYS A 165 0.25 -19.76 -8.47
N ARG A 166 -0.45 -20.77 -9.00
CA ARG A 166 -0.61 -22.11 -8.40
C ARG A 166 -1.13 -22.04 -6.96
N ARG A 167 -2.07 -21.12 -6.70
CA ARG A 167 -2.77 -21.01 -5.42
C ARG A 167 -3.81 -22.11 -5.27
N ASN A 168 -4.29 -22.31 -4.03
CA ASN A 168 -5.35 -23.27 -3.77
C ASN A 168 -6.66 -22.81 -4.43
N LEU A 169 -7.25 -23.65 -5.28
CA LEU A 169 -8.51 -23.35 -5.98
C LEU A 169 -9.73 -23.93 -5.28
N HIS A 170 -9.55 -24.81 -4.29
CA HIS A 170 -10.66 -25.43 -3.54
C HIS A 170 -11.42 -24.45 -2.65
N MET A 171 -10.91 -23.22 -2.50
CA MET A 171 -11.59 -22.14 -1.77
C MET A 171 -12.70 -21.46 -2.57
N LEU A 172 -12.74 -21.66 -3.89
CA LEU A 172 -13.74 -21.06 -4.77
C LEU A 172 -15.11 -21.68 -4.50
N GLU A 173 -16.11 -20.83 -4.29
CA GLU A 173 -17.50 -21.22 -4.25
C GLU A 173 -17.98 -21.56 -5.67
N SER A 174 -18.82 -22.59 -5.76
CA SER A 174 -19.32 -23.14 -7.03
C SER A 174 -20.59 -22.45 -7.50
#